data_AF-C5A3I8-F1
#
_entry.id   AF-C5A3I8-F1
#
_cell.length_a   1.000
_cell.length_b   1.000
_cell.length_c   1.000
_cell.angle_alpha   90.00
_cell.angle_beta   90.00
_cell.angle_gamma   90.00
#
_symmetry.space_group_name_H-M   'P 1'
#
loop_
_entity.id
_entity.type
_entity.pdbx_description
1 polymer ?
#
loop_
_entity_poly.entity_id
_entity_poly.type
_entity_poly.pdbx_seq_one_letter_code
_entity_poly.pdbx_strand_id
1 'polypeptide(L)'
;MVVEISTLFLYLSLVFVMAISAKTKSCHLGLAILVFSSTFIAGSEYNNTYIAVISWLALSALFSYLFYLEYERPLSKREENESVSDVILGYLLGFFILVLLKSHGAGWILSLLASYWVFHLMLLIDHRENRRAFYLLKVPYVVLSWGALVEEFGFQRELIPFLIAYLVVFVLWLKFDLPRIWRPPRIT
;
A
#
# COMPACT_ATOMS: atom_id res chain seq x y z
N MET A 1 -2.74 -26.61 -7.10
CA MET A 1 -4.09 -26.01 -6.93
C MET A 1 -4.07 -24.67 -6.21
N VAL A 2 -3.70 -24.56 -4.92
CA VAL A 2 -3.66 -23.24 -4.22
C VAL A 2 -2.65 -22.28 -4.85
N VAL A 3 -1.42 -22.75 -5.11
CA VAL A 3 -0.38 -21.97 -5.80
C VAL A 3 -0.80 -21.53 -7.21
N GLU A 4 -1.54 -22.35 -7.94
CA GLU A 4 -2.00 -22.02 -9.30
C GLU A 4 -3.07 -20.93 -9.31
N ILE A 5 -3.99 -20.94 -8.33
CA ILE A 5 -5.04 -19.93 -8.18
C ILE A 5 -4.43 -18.58 -7.78
N SER A 6 -3.50 -18.60 -6.82
CA SER A 6 -2.77 -17.42 -6.36
C SER A 6 -1.97 -16.78 -7.49
N THR A 7 -1.23 -17.59 -8.25
CA THR A 7 -0.47 -17.14 -9.41
C THR A 7 -1.39 -16.57 -10.51
N LEU A 8 -2.49 -17.24 -10.83
CA LEU A 8 -3.48 -16.74 -11.81
C LEU A 8 -4.03 -15.37 -11.41
N PHE A 9 -4.39 -15.18 -10.14
CA PHE A 9 -4.88 -13.89 -9.64
C PHE A 9 -3.85 -12.76 -9.80
N LEU A 10 -2.57 -13.04 -9.49
CA LEU A 10 -1.48 -12.08 -9.67
C LEU A 10 -1.33 -11.69 -11.15
N TYR A 11 -1.37 -12.65 -12.08
CA TYR A 11 -1.30 -12.35 -13.51
C TYR A 11 -2.52 -11.59 -14.04
N LEU A 12 -3.73 -11.89 -13.57
CA LEU A 12 -4.92 -11.12 -13.90
C LEU A 12 -4.81 -9.67 -13.41
N SER A 13 -4.26 -9.47 -12.21
CA SER A 13 -4.01 -8.14 -11.67
C SER A 13 -3.02 -7.34 -12.54
N LEU A 14 -1.97 -7.98 -13.07
CA LEU A 14 -1.04 -7.34 -14.01
C LEU A 14 -1.71 -6.89 -15.30
N VAL A 15 -2.56 -7.75 -15.89
CA VAL A 15 -3.30 -7.39 -17.11
C VAL A 15 -4.18 -6.16 -16.86
N PHE A 16 -4.85 -6.11 -15.71
CA PHE A 16 -5.67 -4.99 -15.31
C PHE A 16 -4.85 -3.69 -15.10
N VAL A 17 -3.67 -3.82 -14.46
CA VAL A 17 -2.71 -2.73 -14.28
C VAL A 17 -2.25 -2.15 -15.61
N MET A 18 -1.93 -3.01 -16.59
CA MET A 18 -1.54 -2.56 -17.93
C MET A 18 -2.67 -1.79 -18.62
N ALA A 19 -3.90 -2.32 -18.58
CA ALA A 19 -5.08 -1.69 -19.18
C ALA A 19 -5.37 -0.30 -18.56
N ILE A 20 -5.33 -0.21 -17.23
CA ILE A 20 -5.55 1.05 -16.51
C ILE A 20 -4.43 2.05 -16.75
N SER A 21 -3.18 1.61 -16.70
CA SER A 21 -2.03 2.50 -16.88
C SER A 21 -2.01 3.09 -18.29
N ALA A 22 -2.37 2.29 -19.30
CA ALA A 22 -2.54 2.75 -20.68
C ALA A 22 -3.64 3.82 -20.80
N LYS A 23 -4.79 3.62 -20.13
CA LYS A 23 -5.93 4.54 -20.17
C LYS A 23 -5.66 5.84 -19.42
N THR A 24 -5.09 5.76 -18.21
CA THR A 24 -4.95 6.89 -17.29
C THR A 24 -3.62 7.64 -17.43
N LYS A 25 -2.62 7.05 -18.10
CA LYS A 25 -1.24 7.59 -18.20
C LYS A 25 -0.62 7.90 -16.82
N SER A 26 -1.06 7.16 -15.81
CA SER A 26 -0.63 7.22 -14.41
C SER A 26 -0.32 5.81 -13.95
N CYS A 27 0.86 5.62 -13.36
CA CYS A 27 1.28 4.33 -12.80
C CYS A 27 0.76 4.14 -11.37
N HIS A 28 0.25 5.19 -10.74
CA HIS A 28 -0.18 5.12 -9.34
C HIS A 28 -1.31 4.11 -9.13
N LEU A 29 -2.41 4.21 -9.88
CA LEU A 29 -3.54 3.28 -9.71
C LEU A 29 -3.10 1.84 -10.00
N GLY A 30 -2.20 1.65 -10.96
CA GLY A 30 -1.55 0.37 -11.22
C GLY A 30 -0.77 -0.15 -10.02
N LEU A 31 0.07 0.69 -9.41
CA LEU A 31 0.84 0.35 -8.23
C LEU A 31 -0.05 -0.01 -7.04
N ALA A 32 -1.15 0.71 -6.83
CA ALA A 32 -2.11 0.41 -5.78
C ALA A 32 -2.74 -0.99 -5.94
N ILE A 33 -3.09 -1.35 -7.19
CA ILE A 33 -3.61 -2.69 -7.51
C ILE A 33 -2.56 -3.77 -7.22
N LEU A 34 -1.29 -3.52 -7.56
CA LEU A 34 -0.20 -4.48 -7.32
C LEU A 34 0.11 -4.66 -5.83
N VAL A 35 0.12 -3.57 -5.06
CA VAL A 35 0.25 -3.61 -3.59
C VAL A 35 -0.88 -4.43 -2.99
N PHE A 36 -2.13 -4.18 -3.42
CA PHE A 36 -3.29 -4.94 -2.97
C PHE A 36 -3.17 -6.42 -3.33
N SER A 37 -2.90 -6.75 -4.59
CA SER A 37 -2.89 -8.15 -5.02
C SER A 37 -1.77 -8.96 -4.36
N SER A 38 -0.59 -8.36 -4.18
CA SER A 38 0.55 -9.01 -3.53
C SER A 38 0.26 -9.32 -2.07
N THR A 39 -0.29 -8.33 -1.36
CA THR A 39 -0.59 -8.48 0.05
C THR A 39 -1.81 -9.36 0.33
N PHE A 40 -2.81 -9.33 -0.54
CA PHE A 40 -3.97 -10.20 -0.49
C PHE A 40 -3.57 -11.68 -0.61
N ILE A 41 -2.72 -11.99 -1.60
CA ILE A 41 -2.25 -13.36 -1.83
C ILE A 41 -1.37 -13.82 -0.66
N ALA A 42 -0.42 -12.99 -0.20
CA ALA A 42 0.36 -13.29 1.00
C ALA A 42 -0.54 -13.51 2.24
N GLY A 43 -1.61 -12.72 2.39
CA GLY A 43 -2.55 -12.83 3.50
C GLY A 43 -3.54 -14.00 3.41
N SER A 44 -3.74 -14.58 2.23
CA SER A 44 -4.77 -15.60 2.00
C SER A 44 -4.40 -16.99 2.53
N GLU A 45 -3.09 -17.26 2.69
CA GLU A 45 -2.56 -18.50 3.28
C GLU A 45 -2.81 -18.61 4.78
N TYR A 46 -3.17 -17.51 5.45
CA TYR A 46 -3.54 -17.57 6.87
C TYR A 46 -4.96 -18.10 7.02
N ASN A 47 -5.11 -19.05 7.94
CA ASN A 47 -6.27 -19.92 8.20
C ASN A 47 -7.60 -19.19 8.55
N ASN A 48 -7.65 -17.87 8.42
CA ASN A 48 -8.82 -17.05 8.64
C ASN A 48 -8.96 -15.99 7.53
N THR A 49 -9.08 -16.49 6.30
CA THR A 49 -9.06 -15.72 5.04
C THR A 49 -10.03 -14.54 5.07
N TYR A 50 -11.19 -14.64 5.72
CA TYR A 50 -12.17 -13.54 5.78
C TYR A 50 -11.70 -12.33 6.61
N ILE A 51 -11.07 -12.56 7.75
CA ILE A 51 -10.56 -11.47 8.60
C ILE A 51 -9.36 -10.82 7.92
N ALA A 52 -8.51 -11.62 7.29
CA ALA A 52 -7.45 -11.11 6.44
C ALA A 52 -8.04 -10.25 5.31
N VAL A 53 -8.92 -10.80 4.47
CA VAL A 53 -9.55 -10.13 3.33
C VAL A 53 -10.21 -8.81 3.72
N ILE A 54 -10.97 -8.76 4.82
CA ILE A 54 -11.63 -7.54 5.29
C ILE A 54 -10.61 -6.50 5.75
N SER A 55 -9.59 -6.93 6.48
CA SER A 55 -8.49 -6.05 6.91
C SER A 55 -7.71 -5.51 5.70
N TRP A 56 -7.45 -6.35 4.70
CA TRP A 56 -6.75 -5.99 3.45
C TRP A 56 -7.56 -5.05 2.55
N LEU A 57 -8.84 -5.32 2.36
CA LEU A 57 -9.74 -4.47 1.59
C LEU A 57 -9.94 -3.11 2.26
N ALA A 58 -10.08 -3.08 3.58
CA ALA A 58 -10.14 -1.84 4.34
C ALA A 58 -8.84 -1.03 4.16
N LEU A 59 -7.68 -1.68 4.23
CA LEU A 59 -6.37 -1.03 4.04
C LEU A 59 -6.18 -0.48 2.63
N SER A 60 -6.53 -1.23 1.58
CA SER A 60 -6.37 -0.79 0.20
C SER A 60 -7.42 0.22 -0.26
N ALA A 61 -8.67 0.09 0.20
CA ALA A 61 -9.71 1.09 -0.03
C ALA A 61 -9.38 2.40 0.70
N LEU A 62 -8.89 2.33 1.94
CA LEU A 62 -8.42 3.49 2.69
C LEU A 62 -7.21 4.15 2.02
N PHE A 63 -6.23 3.38 1.57
CA PHE A 63 -5.08 3.90 0.81
C PHE A 63 -5.52 4.64 -0.46
N SER A 64 -6.50 4.08 -1.17
CA SER A 64 -7.06 4.68 -2.39
C SER A 64 -7.89 5.94 -2.09
N TYR A 65 -8.66 5.92 -1.00
CA TYR A 65 -9.50 7.03 -0.56
C TYR A 65 -8.70 8.21 0.00
N LEU A 66 -7.67 7.95 0.80
CA LEU A 66 -6.74 8.98 1.26
C LEU A 66 -5.98 9.60 0.09
N PHE A 67 -5.62 8.79 -0.91
CA PHE A 67 -5.02 9.30 -2.12
C PHE A 67 -5.96 10.23 -2.91
N TYR A 68 -7.23 9.85 -3.03
CA TYR A 68 -8.27 10.69 -3.63
C TYR A 68 -8.43 12.02 -2.87
N LEU A 69 -8.55 11.97 -1.55
CA LEU A 69 -8.72 13.16 -0.70
C LEU A 69 -7.56 14.15 -0.84
N GLU A 70 -6.32 13.67 -1.05
CA GLU A 70 -5.14 14.54 -1.13
C GLU A 70 -4.91 15.17 -2.51
N TYR A 71 -5.38 14.53 -3.58
CA TYR A 71 -5.18 15.02 -4.95
C TYR A 71 -6.38 15.76 -5.54
N GLU A 72 -7.59 15.43 -5.10
CA GLU A 72 -8.81 15.98 -5.68
C GLU A 72 -9.53 17.00 -4.78
N ARG A 73 -9.21 17.08 -3.48
CA ARG A 73 -9.88 18.00 -2.56
C ARG A 73 -8.94 19.11 -2.05
N PRO A 74 -9.31 20.39 -2.13
CA PRO A 74 -8.53 21.47 -1.52
C PRO A 74 -8.57 21.34 0.01
N LEU A 75 -7.39 21.24 0.62
CA LEU A 75 -7.22 21.15 2.08
C LEU A 75 -7.56 22.50 2.71
N SER A 76 -8.55 22.54 3.61
CA SER A 76 -8.78 23.67 4.52
C SER A 76 -7.72 23.66 5.63
N LYS A 77 -7.21 24.84 6.04
CA LYS A 77 -6.24 25.01 7.14
C LYS A 77 -6.74 24.41 8.46
N ARG A 78 -5.83 23.90 9.28
CA ARG A 78 -6.13 23.26 10.55
C ARG A 78 -6.16 24.33 11.64
N GLU A 79 -7.10 24.21 12.55
CA GLU A 79 -6.92 24.74 13.90
C GLU A 79 -6.04 23.74 14.66
N GLU A 80 -4.88 24.20 15.14
CA GLU A 80 -3.95 23.41 15.92
C GLU A 80 -4.57 23.06 17.28
N ASN A 81 -5.00 21.82 17.42
CA ASN A 81 -5.27 21.18 18.71
C ASN A 81 -5.14 19.66 18.51
N GLU A 82 -3.91 19.18 18.35
CA GLU A 82 -3.63 17.76 18.53
C GLU A 82 -3.07 17.53 19.92
N SER A 83 -3.73 16.65 20.67
CA SER A 83 -3.21 16.23 21.95
C SER A 83 -2.11 15.20 21.72
N VAL A 84 -0.95 15.37 22.37
CA VAL A 84 0.16 14.40 22.35
C VAL A 84 -0.31 12.97 22.69
N SER A 85 -1.41 12.86 23.44
CA SER A 85 -2.07 11.59 23.78
C SER A 85 -2.56 10.83 22.55
N ASP A 86 -3.09 11.50 21.53
CA ASP A 86 -3.66 10.86 20.34
C ASP A 86 -2.58 10.20 19.47
N VAL A 87 -1.42 10.86 19.36
CA VAL A 87 -0.24 10.35 18.66
C VAL A 87 0.32 9.11 19.36
N ILE A 88 0.43 9.15 20.69
CA ILE A 88 0.89 8.01 21.50
C ILE A 88 -0.08 6.83 21.35
N LEU A 89 -1.39 7.09 21.41
CA LEU A 89 -2.43 6.07 21.24
C LEU A 89 -2.33 5.42 19.85
N GLY A 90 -2.10 6.22 18.80
CA GLY A 90 -1.87 5.73 17.44
C GLY A 90 -0.67 4.79 17.36
N TYR A 91 0.47 5.16 17.93
CA TYR A 91 1.66 4.30 17.94
C TYR A 91 1.47 3.01 18.73
N LEU A 92 0.79 3.07 19.88
CA LEU A 92 0.43 1.88 20.65
C LEU A 92 -0.51 0.95 19.88
N LEU A 93 -1.48 1.51 19.16
CA LEU A 93 -2.39 0.73 18.31
C LEU A 93 -1.64 0.05 17.16
N GLY A 94 -0.73 0.76 16.50
CA GLY A 94 0.13 0.19 15.45
C GLY A 94 0.97 -0.97 15.98
N PHE A 95 1.60 -0.81 17.15
CA PHE A 95 2.35 -1.87 17.80
C PHE A 95 1.46 -3.06 18.21
N PHE A 96 0.27 -2.79 18.74
CA PHE A 96 -0.68 -3.84 19.10
C PHE A 96 -1.09 -4.69 17.90
N ILE A 97 -1.39 -4.05 16.76
CA ILE A 97 -1.72 -4.76 15.52
C ILE A 97 -0.56 -5.63 15.05
N LEU A 98 0.68 -5.13 15.15
CA LEU A 98 1.89 -5.90 14.81
C LEU A 98 1.94 -7.20 15.61
N VAL A 99 1.85 -7.08 16.93
CA VAL A 99 1.93 -8.22 17.85
C VAL A 99 0.76 -9.18 17.65
N LEU A 100 -0.45 -8.65 17.45
CA LEU A 100 -1.64 -9.45 17.19
C LEU A 100 -1.48 -10.29 15.92
N LEU A 101 -1.12 -9.66 14.80
CA LEU A 101 -0.94 -10.39 13.54
C LEU A 101 0.20 -11.39 13.62
N LYS A 102 1.33 -10.99 14.24
CA LYS A 102 2.47 -11.89 14.39
C LYS A 102 2.15 -13.10 15.26
N SER A 103 1.42 -12.91 16.36
CA SER A 103 0.98 -13.99 17.25
C SER A 103 -0.03 -14.94 16.61
N HIS A 104 -0.77 -14.47 15.59
CA HIS A 104 -1.67 -15.30 14.78
C HIS A 104 -1.00 -15.95 13.57
N GLY A 105 0.34 -15.94 13.53
CA GLY A 105 1.13 -16.68 12.55
C GLY A 105 1.53 -15.89 11.31
N ALA A 106 1.17 -14.61 11.19
CA ALA A 106 1.56 -13.79 10.05
C ALA A 106 3.08 -13.67 9.89
N GLY A 107 3.53 -13.54 8.64
CA GLY A 107 4.90 -13.14 8.28
C GLY A 107 5.28 -11.81 8.93
N TRP A 108 6.58 -11.59 9.13
CA TRP A 108 7.05 -10.35 9.75
C TRP A 108 6.79 -9.15 8.85
N ILE A 109 7.01 -9.29 7.55
CA ILE A 109 6.84 -8.19 6.59
C ILE A 109 5.36 -7.82 6.47
N LEU A 110 4.50 -8.83 6.43
CA LEU A 110 3.06 -8.63 6.38
C LEU A 110 2.52 -7.94 7.64
N SER A 111 2.98 -8.38 8.82
CA SER A 111 2.64 -7.76 10.11
C SER A 111 3.12 -6.31 10.20
N LEU A 112 4.34 -6.04 9.71
CA LEU A 112 4.88 -4.68 9.64
C LEU A 112 4.06 -3.80 8.71
N LEU A 113 3.70 -4.28 7.53
CA LEU A 113 2.89 -3.52 6.58
C LEU A 113 1.51 -3.20 7.15
N ALA A 114 0.87 -4.17 7.80
CA ALA A 114 -0.40 -4.00 8.49
C ALA A 114 -0.29 -3.24 9.81
N SER A 115 0.89 -2.85 10.27
CA SER A 115 1.07 -1.92 11.38
C SER A 115 1.38 -0.52 10.87
N TYR A 116 2.19 -0.47 9.80
CA TYR A 116 2.63 0.74 9.10
C TYR A 116 1.46 1.65 8.68
N TRP A 117 0.24 1.14 8.50
CA TRP A 117 -0.91 2.01 8.20
C TRP A 117 -1.35 2.91 9.33
N VAL A 118 -1.27 2.45 10.59
CA VAL A 118 -1.59 3.32 11.71
C VAL A 118 -0.57 4.44 11.79
N PHE A 119 0.71 4.09 11.61
CA PHE A 119 1.79 5.07 11.52
C PHE A 119 1.60 6.02 10.32
N HIS A 120 1.18 5.50 9.16
CA HIS A 120 0.94 6.30 7.97
C HIS A 120 -0.22 7.27 8.13
N LEU A 121 -1.31 6.86 8.81
CA LEU A 121 -2.42 7.75 9.14
C LEU A 121 -1.98 8.88 10.06
N MET A 122 -1.23 8.57 11.12
CA MET A 122 -0.70 9.59 12.03
C MET A 122 0.24 10.56 11.30
N LEU A 123 1.16 10.03 10.48
CA LEU A 123 2.05 10.85 9.66
C LEU A 123 1.28 11.70 8.63
N LEU A 124 0.21 11.18 8.03
CA LEU A 124 -0.65 11.96 7.13
C LEU A 124 -1.30 13.12 7.87
N ILE A 125 -1.76 12.90 9.10
CA ILE A 125 -2.38 13.95 9.91
C ILE A 125 -1.34 15.02 10.28
N ASP A 126 -0.16 14.61 10.76
CA ASP A 126 0.93 15.50 11.18
C ASP A 126 1.53 16.30 10.01
N HIS A 127 1.64 15.69 8.82
CA HIS A 127 2.37 16.25 7.67
C HIS A 127 1.47 16.58 6.48
N ARG A 128 0.15 16.74 6.69
CA ARG A 128 -0.83 17.01 5.62
C ARG A 128 -0.49 18.22 4.73
N GLU A 129 0.28 19.18 5.25
CA GLU A 129 0.71 20.38 4.52
C GLU A 129 1.91 20.10 3.60
N ASN A 130 2.66 19.03 3.86
CA ASN A 130 3.84 18.62 3.11
C ASN A 130 3.51 17.42 2.20
N ARG A 131 2.85 17.72 1.07
CA ARG A 131 2.49 16.75 0.01
C ARG A 131 3.66 15.86 -0.45
N ARG A 132 4.89 16.36 -0.38
CA ARG A 132 6.09 15.62 -0.80
C ARG A 132 6.44 14.51 0.20
N ALA A 133 6.39 14.83 1.49
CA ALA A 133 6.59 13.83 2.55
C ALA A 133 5.54 12.73 2.46
N PHE A 134 4.26 13.10 2.29
CA PHE A 134 3.18 12.13 2.13
C PHE A 134 3.40 11.17 0.95
N TYR A 135 3.84 11.70 -0.19
CA TYR A 135 4.06 10.85 -1.36
C TYR A 135 5.22 9.88 -1.19
N LEU A 136 6.30 10.31 -0.53
CA LEU A 136 7.45 9.44 -0.23
C LEU A 136 7.09 8.35 0.79
N LEU A 137 6.14 8.61 1.69
CA LEU A 137 5.66 7.60 2.66
C LEU A 137 4.95 6.40 2.02
N LYS A 138 4.68 6.44 0.70
CA LYS A 138 4.16 5.30 -0.07
C LYS A 138 5.24 4.30 -0.47
N VAL A 139 6.50 4.73 -0.58
CA VAL A 139 7.61 3.85 -0.97
C VAL A 139 7.72 2.64 -0.03
N PRO A 140 7.67 2.80 1.32
CA PRO A 140 7.67 1.66 2.22
C PRO A 140 6.54 0.67 1.97
N TYR A 141 5.32 1.10 1.65
CA TYR A 141 4.22 0.18 1.34
C TYR A 141 4.49 -0.68 0.11
N VAL A 142 5.05 -0.08 -0.92
CA VAL A 142 5.36 -0.74 -2.18
C VAL A 142 6.47 -1.78 -1.95
N VAL A 143 7.51 -1.40 -1.23
CA VAL A 143 8.63 -2.28 -0.89
C VAL A 143 8.19 -3.41 0.05
N LEU A 144 7.42 -3.11 1.10
CA LEU A 144 6.94 -4.10 2.06
C LEU A 144 5.92 -5.06 1.44
N SER A 145 5.05 -4.60 0.54
CA SER A 145 4.10 -5.51 -0.14
C SER A 145 4.79 -6.47 -1.09
N TRP A 146 5.81 -6.00 -1.83
CA TRP A 146 6.67 -6.85 -2.62
C TRP A 146 7.43 -7.85 -1.74
N GLY A 147 8.00 -7.36 -0.62
CA GLY A 147 8.71 -8.19 0.35
C GLY A 147 7.82 -9.25 0.99
N ALA A 148 6.57 -8.94 1.32
CA ALA A 148 5.63 -9.87 1.92
C ALA A 148 5.33 -11.06 0.99
N LEU A 149 5.20 -10.79 -0.31
CA LEU A 149 5.01 -11.83 -1.32
C LEU A 149 6.24 -12.75 -1.43
N VAL A 150 7.45 -12.18 -1.34
CA VAL A 150 8.70 -12.95 -1.34
C VAL A 150 8.91 -13.71 -0.03
N GLU A 151 8.53 -13.15 1.12
CA GLU A 151 8.59 -13.83 2.42
C GLU A 151 7.68 -15.06 2.44
N GLU A 152 6.46 -14.93 1.94
CA GLU A 152 5.46 -16.00 1.99
C GLU A 152 5.76 -17.11 0.97
N PHE A 153 6.08 -16.75 -0.28
CA PHE A 153 6.20 -17.74 -1.36
C PHE A 153 7.64 -18.02 -1.80
N GLY A 154 8.61 -17.22 -1.39
CA GLY A 154 9.99 -17.29 -1.89
C GLY A 154 10.13 -16.92 -3.37
N PHE A 155 11.31 -17.18 -3.95
CA PHE A 155 11.58 -16.93 -5.37
C PHE A 155 11.17 -18.11 -6.25
N GLN A 156 9.87 -18.40 -6.31
CA GLN A 156 9.34 -19.43 -7.21
C GLN A 156 9.40 -18.96 -8.68
N ARG A 157 9.75 -19.86 -9.60
CA ARG A 157 9.90 -19.54 -11.04
C ARG A 157 8.65 -18.88 -11.64
N GLU A 158 7.48 -19.28 -11.18
CA GLU A 158 6.18 -18.81 -11.63
C GLU A 158 5.87 -17.37 -11.16
N LEU A 159 6.47 -16.96 -10.04
CA LEU A 159 6.27 -15.65 -9.42
C LEU A 159 7.25 -14.59 -9.95
N ILE A 160 8.43 -15.01 -10.42
CA ILE A 160 9.50 -14.12 -10.90
C ILE A 160 8.99 -13.11 -11.96
N PRO A 161 8.23 -13.50 -13.00
CA PRO A 161 7.74 -12.55 -14.00
C PRO A 161 6.84 -11.48 -13.38
N PHE A 162 6.02 -11.86 -12.39
CA PHE A 162 5.19 -10.90 -11.66
C PHE A 162 6.04 -9.92 -10.85
N LEU A 163 7.03 -10.41 -10.10
CA LEU A 163 7.92 -9.56 -9.30
C LEU A 163 8.71 -8.57 -10.17
N ILE A 164 9.16 -9.00 -11.35
CA ILE A 164 9.85 -8.13 -12.32
C ILE A 164 8.89 -7.05 -12.83
N ALA A 165 7.70 -7.43 -13.29
CA ALA A 165 6.71 -6.48 -13.80
C ALA A 165 6.29 -5.48 -12.72
N TYR A 166 6.11 -5.94 -11.48
CA TYR A 166 5.86 -5.10 -10.32
C TYR A 166 6.97 -4.06 -10.17
N LEU A 167 8.23 -4.49 -10.16
CA LEU A 167 9.37 -3.59 -9.99
C LEU A 167 9.49 -2.57 -11.14
N VAL A 168 9.19 -2.98 -12.37
CA VAL A 168 9.13 -2.08 -13.53
C VAL A 168 8.06 -1.01 -13.31
N VAL A 169 6.84 -1.36 -12.89
CA VAL A 169 5.77 -0.39 -12.61
C VAL A 169 6.18 0.57 -11.50
N PHE A 170 6.84 0.06 -10.45
CA PHE A 170 7.35 0.90 -9.37
C PHE A 170 8.41 1.90 -9.83
N VAL A 171 9.37 1.46 -10.66
CA VAL A 171 10.38 2.35 -11.24
C VAL A 171 9.74 3.38 -12.17
N LEU A 172 8.74 3.00 -12.97
CA LEU A 172 8.00 3.92 -13.83
C LEU A 172 7.24 4.97 -13.01
N TRP A 173 6.64 4.57 -11.88
CA TRP A 173 5.99 5.48 -10.94
C TRP A 173 6.98 6.48 -10.34
N LEU A 174 8.14 6.01 -9.86
CA LEU A 174 9.22 6.88 -9.37
C LEU A 174 9.76 7.83 -10.46
N LYS A 175 9.79 7.39 -11.72
CA LYS A 175 10.33 8.19 -12.82
C LYS A 175 9.34 9.23 -13.35
N PHE A 176 8.07 8.86 -13.48
CA PHE A 176 7.09 9.68 -14.19
C PHE A 176 6.10 10.39 -13.28
N ASP A 177 5.64 9.72 -12.23
CA ASP A 177 4.62 10.28 -11.34
C ASP A 177 5.24 11.06 -10.19
N LEU A 178 6.38 10.62 -9.63
CA LEU A 178 7.08 11.36 -8.56
C LEU A 178 7.47 12.80 -8.98
N PRO A 179 8.07 13.07 -10.16
CA PRO A 179 8.36 14.46 -10.58
C PRO A 179 7.08 15.26 -10.86
N ARG A 180 5.98 14.57 -11.17
CA ARG A 180 4.57 15.04 -11.15
C ARG A 180 4.31 16.02 -10.01
N ILE A 181 4.72 15.60 -8.81
CA ILE A 181 4.34 16.20 -7.52
C ILE A 181 5.30 17.28 -7.05
N TRP A 182 6.53 17.26 -7.57
CA TRP A 182 7.49 18.33 -7.30
C TRP A 182 7.17 19.60 -8.08
N ARG A 183 6.30 19.52 -9.09
CA ARG A 183 5.78 20.69 -9.80
C ARG A 183 4.73 21.42 -8.95
N PRO A 184 4.70 22.77 -9.00
CA PRO A 184 3.67 23.53 -8.29
C PRO A 184 2.27 23.09 -8.77
N PRO A 185 1.27 23.06 -7.88
CA PRO A 185 -0.09 22.72 -8.26
C PRO A 185 -0.54 23.64 -9.39
N ARG A 186 -1.03 23.06 -10.50
CA ARG A 186 -1.64 23.86 -11.55
C ARG A 186 -2.88 24.52 -10.95
N ILE A 187 -2.86 25.85 -10.87
CA ILE A 187 -4.04 26.63 -10.55
C ILE A 187 -4.95 26.47 -11.77
N THR A 188 -5.95 25.61 -11.66
CA THR A 188 -7.12 25.58 -12.55
C THR A 188 -8.27 26.25 -11.86
#